data_AF-A0A6V8KP81-F1
#
_entry.id   AF-A0A6V8KP81-F1
#
_cell.length_a   1.000
_cell.length_b   1.000
_cell.length_c   1.000
_cell.angle_alpha   90.00
_cell.angle_beta   90.00
_cell.angle_gamma   90.00
#
_symmetry.space_group_name_H-M   'P 1'
#
loop_
_entity.id
_entity.type
_entity.pdbx_description
1 polymer ?
#
loop_
_entity_poly.entity_id
_entity_poly.type
_entity_poly.pdbx_seq_one_letter_code
_entity_poly.pdbx_strand_id
1 'polypeptide(L)'
;MNIVQLVLDWFTDPSQWSGPDGIPNRVAEHLYYSGLALLIAAGIALPLGLLIGHTGRAGFLVVNSGNAARALPTLGLVGLAVVVFGIGLVPTLVPWSRWRSRRSWSTRTRESGRSTRSCATRRKASA
;
A
#
# COMPACT_ATOMS: atom_id res chain seq x y z
N MET A 1 2.29 -29.18 28.13
CA MET A 1 3.16 -28.55 27.11
C MET A 1 3.50 -27.13 27.54
N ASN A 2 4.78 -26.83 27.69
CA ASN A 2 5.26 -25.47 27.90
C ASN A 2 5.70 -24.91 26.53
N ILE A 3 5.27 -23.70 26.18
CA ILE A 3 5.63 -23.05 24.91
C ILE A 3 7.14 -22.96 24.72
N VAL A 4 7.88 -22.80 25.82
CA VAL A 4 9.35 -22.72 25.80
C VAL A 4 9.96 -24.04 25.30
N GLN A 5 9.43 -25.19 25.74
CA GLN A 5 9.92 -26.49 25.30
C GLN A 5 9.62 -26.73 23.82
N LEU A 6 8.43 -26.34 23.36
CA LEU A 6 8.03 -26.49 21.95
C LEU A 6 8.94 -25.66 21.00
N VAL A 7 9.34 -24.47 21.41
CA VAL A 7 10.27 -23.64 20.64
C VAL A 7 11.68 -24.25 20.62
N LEU A 8 12.16 -24.78 21.75
CA LEU A 8 13.46 -25.44 21.84
C LEU A 8 13.53 -26.71 20.98
N ASP A 9 12.47 -27.53 21.02
CA ASP A 9 12.35 -28.73 20.20
C ASP A 9 12.34 -28.37 18.70
N TRP A 10 11.63 -27.31 18.30
CA TRP A 10 11.63 -26.83 16.92
C TRP A 10 13.01 -26.34 16.46
N PHE A 11 13.72 -25.60 17.30
CA PHE A 11 15.07 -25.10 16.96
C PHE A 11 16.13 -26.22 16.91
N THR A 12 15.94 -27.31 17.66
CA THR A 12 16.89 -28.42 17.69
C THR A 12 16.62 -29.48 16.62
N ASP A 13 15.49 -29.39 15.91
CA ASP A 13 15.14 -30.27 14.80
C ASP A 13 16.02 -29.98 13.55
N PRO A 14 16.85 -30.95 13.09
CA PRO A 14 17.70 -30.80 11.90
C PRO A 14 16.92 -30.52 10.61
N SER A 15 15.62 -30.85 10.57
CA SER A 15 14.74 -30.57 9.43
C SER A 15 14.53 -29.07 9.19
N GLN A 16 14.68 -28.22 10.23
CA GLN A 16 14.54 -26.77 10.10
C GLN A 16 15.81 -26.09 9.57
N TRP A 17 16.96 -26.75 9.70
CA TRP A 17 18.26 -26.22 9.29
C TRP A 17 18.68 -26.64 7.89
N SER A 18 18.04 -27.67 7.33
CA SER A 18 18.39 -28.26 6.05
C SER A 18 17.20 -28.25 5.08
N GLY A 19 17.51 -28.20 3.78
CA GLY A 19 16.50 -28.22 2.72
C GLY A 19 16.10 -26.83 2.19
N PRO A 20 15.25 -26.79 1.14
CA PRO A 20 14.88 -25.56 0.44
C PRO A 20 14.12 -24.55 1.31
N ASP A 21 13.38 -25.05 2.31
CA ASP A 21 12.57 -24.24 3.21
C ASP A 21 13.27 -23.97 4.56
N GLY A 22 14.54 -24.37 4.69
CA GLY A 22 15.29 -24.22 5.93
C GLY A 22 15.53 -22.75 6.31
N ILE A 23 15.71 -22.51 7.62
CA ILE A 23 15.93 -21.18 8.20
C ILE A 23 17.06 -20.42 7.48
N PRO A 24 18.25 -21.01 7.20
CA PRO A 24 19.33 -20.28 6.56
C PRO A 24 19.00 -19.84 5.14
N ASN A 25 18.28 -20.67 4.38
CA ASN A 25 17.90 -20.34 3.00
C ASN A 25 16.90 -19.18 2.98
N ARG A 26 15.88 -19.21 3.84
CA ARG A 26 14.90 -18.11 3.97
C ARG A 26 15.53 -16.81 4.43
N VAL A 27 16.48 -16.88 5.36
CA VAL A 27 17.26 -15.71 5.79
C VAL A 27 18.11 -15.17 4.64
N ALA A 28 18.76 -16.04 3.87
CA ALA A 28 19.56 -15.63 2.70
C ALA A 28 18.69 -14.97 1.62
N GLU A 29 17.52 -15.52 1.30
CA GLU A 29 16.55 -14.91 0.38
C GLU A 29 16.13 -13.52 0.87
N HIS A 30 15.80 -13.40 2.16
CA HIS A 30 15.40 -12.12 2.73
C HIS A 30 16.53 -11.07 2.70
N LEU A 31 17.77 -11.48 2.99
CA LEU A 31 18.95 -10.64 2.89
C LEU A 31 19.24 -10.22 1.45
N TYR A 32 19.04 -11.12 0.48
CA TYR A 32 19.20 -10.82 -0.93
C TYR A 32 18.24 -9.71 -1.38
N TYR A 33 16.94 -9.87 -1.12
CA TYR A 33 15.94 -8.86 -1.50
C TYR A 33 16.12 -7.54 -0.73
N SER A 34 16.42 -7.61 0.57
CA SER A 34 16.67 -6.42 1.40
C SER A 34 17.92 -5.68 0.96
N GLY A 35 19.01 -6.40 0.66
CA GLY A 35 20.25 -5.83 0.14
C GLY A 35 20.05 -5.17 -1.21
N LEU A 36 19.29 -5.79 -2.11
CA LEU A 36 18.96 -5.21 -3.41
C LEU A 36 18.14 -3.92 -3.26
N ALA A 37 17.13 -3.93 -2.39
CA ALA A 37 16.35 -2.73 -2.08
C ALA A 37 17.22 -1.61 -1.48
N LEU A 38 18.14 -1.96 -0.56
CA LEU A 38 19.07 -1.02 0.05
C LEU A 38 20.01 -0.40 -0.98
N LEU A 39 20.57 -1.20 -1.89
CA LEU A 39 21.49 -0.72 -2.93
C LEU A 39 20.81 0.27 -3.87
N ILE A 40 19.58 -0.02 -4.31
CA ILE A 40 18.78 0.90 -5.13
C ILE A 40 18.47 2.17 -4.34
N ALA A 41 18.01 2.02 -3.09
CA ALA A 41 17.71 3.15 -2.24
C ALA A 41 18.94 4.03 -2.01
N ALA A 42 20.11 3.46 -1.72
CA ALA A 42 21.36 4.19 -1.54
C ALA A 42 21.79 4.89 -2.85
N GLY A 43 21.67 4.22 -4.00
CA GLY A 43 21.98 4.79 -5.30
C GLY A 43 21.17 6.05 -5.64
N ILE A 44 19.96 6.21 -5.08
CA ILE A 44 19.11 7.38 -5.29
C ILE A 44 19.21 8.37 -4.11
N ALA A 45 19.18 7.87 -2.88
CA ALA A 45 19.14 8.69 -1.67
C ALA A 45 20.47 9.38 -1.40
N LEU A 46 21.62 8.74 -1.67
CA LEU A 46 22.93 9.34 -1.48
C LEU A 46 23.18 10.55 -2.40
N PRO A 47 22.98 10.47 -3.74
CA PRO A 47 23.19 11.63 -4.59
C PRO A 47 22.20 12.76 -4.29
N LEU A 48 20.93 12.44 -4.04
CA LEU A 48 19.94 13.44 -3.64
C LEU A 48 20.30 14.09 -2.29
N GLY A 49 20.73 13.29 -1.31
CA GLY A 49 21.16 13.78 0.00
C GLY A 49 22.37 14.70 -0.10
N LEU A 50 23.36 14.37 -0.93
CA LEU A 50 24.56 15.19 -1.13
C LEU A 50 24.26 16.51 -1.85
N LEU A 51 23.45 16.48 -2.92
CA LEU A 51 23.03 17.68 -3.66
C LEU A 51 22.25 18.65 -2.75
N ILE A 52 21.37 18.11 -1.91
CA ILE A 52 20.55 18.90 -0.99
C ILE A 52 21.39 19.40 0.19
N GLY A 53 22.33 18.59 0.69
CA GLY A 53 23.27 18.99 1.74
C GLY A 53 24.11 20.20 1.34
N HIS A 54 24.52 20.29 0.07
CA HIS A 54 25.30 21.42 -0.42
C HIS A 54 24.46 22.68 -0.69
N THR A 55 23.17 22.55 -1.02
CA THR A 55 22.28 23.70 -1.30
C THR A 55 21.46 24.15 -0.10
N GLY A 56 21.37 23.35 0.97
CA GLY A 56 20.72 23.68 2.25
C GLY A 56 19.20 23.95 2.19
N ARG A 57 18.60 24.00 0.99
CA ARG A 57 17.28 24.62 0.78
C ARG A 57 16.14 23.60 0.65
N ALA A 58 16.43 22.37 0.27
CA ALA A 58 15.44 21.32 0.05
C ALA A 58 15.34 20.29 1.20
N GLY A 59 16.08 20.49 2.30
CA GLY A 59 16.09 19.57 3.44
C GLY A 59 14.70 19.37 4.05
N PHE A 60 13.92 20.44 4.21
CA PHE A 60 12.58 20.37 4.81
C PHE A 60 11.62 19.48 4.00
N LEU A 61 11.57 19.61 2.67
CA LEU A 61 10.68 18.82 1.82
C LEU A 61 11.06 17.33 1.83
N VAL A 62 12.36 17.02 1.78
CA VAL A 62 12.83 15.62 1.77
C VAL A 62 12.64 14.96 3.13
N VAL A 63 12.90 15.68 4.22
CA VAL A 63 12.68 15.17 5.57
C VAL A 63 11.19 14.97 5.85
N ASN A 64 10.33 15.94 5.52
CA ASN A 64 8.89 15.79 5.74
C ASN A 64 8.28 14.69 4.87
N SER A 65 8.73 14.52 3.63
CA SER A 65 8.23 13.42 2.77
C SER A 65 8.69 12.05 3.28
N GLY A 66 9.95 11.92 3.71
CA GLY A 66 10.43 10.70 4.37
C GLY A 66 9.70 10.41 5.69
N ASN A 67 9.45 11.45 6.50
CA ASN A 67 8.69 11.32 7.74
C ASN A 67 7.22 10.96 7.48
N ALA A 68 6.59 11.56 6.48
CA ALA A 68 5.23 11.22 6.08
C ALA A 68 5.13 9.77 5.58
N ALA A 69 6.10 9.32 4.76
CA ALA A 69 6.16 7.94 4.30
C ALA A 69 6.33 6.94 5.45
N ARG A 70 7.12 7.29 6.48
CA ARG A 70 7.29 6.49 7.69
C ARG A 70 6.09 6.57 8.65
N ALA A 71 5.37 7.68 8.64
CA ALA A 71 4.19 7.89 9.46
C ALA A 71 2.99 7.09 8.95
N LEU A 72 2.99 6.67 7.67
CA LEU A 72 2.01 5.74 7.15
C LEU A 72 2.19 4.38 7.81
N PRO A 73 1.26 3.95 8.70
CA PRO A 73 1.35 2.64 9.32
C PRO A 73 1.20 1.58 8.24
N THR A 74 1.92 0.46 8.36
CA THR A 74 1.76 -0.69 7.46
C THR A 74 0.30 -1.14 7.39
N LEU A 75 -0.41 -1.17 8.52
CA LEU A 75 -1.84 -1.46 8.57
C LEU A 75 -2.68 -0.46 7.77
N GLY A 76 -2.35 0.83 7.83
CA GLY A 76 -3.02 1.87 7.05
C GLY A 76 -2.78 1.72 5.55
N LEU A 77 -1.55 1.39 5.17
CA LEU A 77 -1.17 1.10 3.77
C LEU A 77 -1.89 -0.15 3.23
N VAL A 78 -1.93 -1.23 4.01
CA VAL A 78 -2.68 -2.45 3.65
C VAL A 78 -4.16 -2.15 3.53
N GLY A 79 -4.75 -1.41 4.48
CA GLY A 79 -6.15 -1.00 4.42
C GLY A 79 -6.47 -0.13 3.21
N LEU A 80 -5.62 0.85 2.89
CA LEU A 80 -5.77 1.70 1.73
C LEU A 80 -5.63 0.90 0.42
N ALA A 81 -4.68 -0.03 0.35
CA ALA A 81 -4.55 -0.94 -0.78
C ALA A 81 -5.81 -1.79 -0.96
N VAL A 82 -6.38 -2.32 0.13
CA VAL A 82 -7.63 -3.08 0.09
C VAL A 82 -8.80 -2.23 -0.40
N VAL A 83 -8.94 -0.97 0.02
CA VAL A 83 -10.01 -0.08 -0.45
C VAL A 83 -9.82 0.30 -1.93
N VAL A 84 -8.59 0.58 -2.35
CA VAL A 84 -8.26 1.01 -3.71
C VAL A 84 -8.40 -0.15 -4.70
N PHE A 85 -7.93 -1.33 -4.35
CA PHE A 85 -7.88 -2.47 -5.26
C PHE A 85 -9.04 -3.48 -5.04
N GLY A 86 -9.74 -3.39 -3.91
CA GLY A 86 -10.81 -4.30 -3.50
C GLY A 86 -10.28 -5.61 -2.91
N ILE A 87 -11.10 -6.30 -2.13
CA ILE A 87 -10.82 -7.67 -1.67
C ILE A 87 -11.26 -8.61 -2.81
N GLY A 88 -10.33 -9.06 -3.66
CA GLY A 88 -10.63 -9.93 -4.80
C GLY A 88 -9.40 -10.22 -5.64
N LEU A 89 -9.54 -10.94 -6.77
CA LEU A 89 -8.45 -11.32 -7.69
C LEU A 89 -7.87 -10.14 -8.52
N VAL A 90 -8.53 -8.98 -8.49
CA VAL A 90 -8.19 -7.79 -9.29
C VAL A 90 -6.89 -7.07 -8.86
N PRO A 91 -6.56 -6.86 -7.57
CA PRO A 91 -5.28 -6.29 -7.12
C PRO A 91 -4.08 -7.12 -7.59
N THR A 92 -4.21 -8.45 -7.57
CA THR A 92 -3.12 -9.39 -7.81
C THR A 92 -2.80 -9.56 -9.29
N LEU A 93 -3.82 -9.52 -10.15
CA LEU A 93 -3.67 -9.68 -11.60
C LEU A 93 -3.57 -8.35 -12.36
N VAL A 94 -4.10 -7.26 -11.79
CA VAL A 94 -4.28 -6.00 -12.50
C VAL A 94 -3.56 -4.79 -11.87
N PRO A 95 -2.26 -4.85 -11.53
CA PRO A 95 -1.55 -3.60 -11.23
C PRO A 95 -1.49 -2.65 -12.44
N TRP A 96 -1.45 -3.18 -13.68
CA TRP A 96 -1.08 -2.38 -14.86
C TRP A 96 -2.22 -2.06 -15.83
N SER A 97 -3.12 -3.00 -16.13
CA SER A 97 -4.07 -2.83 -17.24
C SER A 97 -5.29 -1.95 -16.92
N ARG A 98 -5.57 -1.66 -15.63
CA ARG A 98 -6.76 -0.87 -15.22
C ARG A 98 -6.46 0.58 -14.81
N TRP A 99 -5.20 0.94 -14.63
CA TRP A 99 -4.82 2.32 -14.29
C TRP A 99 -5.01 3.30 -15.46
N ARG A 100 -5.03 2.79 -16.70
CA ARG A 100 -5.18 3.63 -17.91
C ARG A 100 -6.62 4.12 -18.16
N SER A 101 -7.65 3.46 -17.63
CA SER A 101 -9.06 3.76 -17.98
C SER A 101 -9.89 4.49 -16.91
N ARG A 102 -9.35 4.76 -15.71
CA ARG A 102 -10.06 5.48 -14.63
C ARG A 102 -9.64 6.94 -14.47
N ARG A 103 -9.26 7.62 -15.57
CA ARG A 103 -8.88 9.05 -15.57
C ARG A 103 -9.85 9.98 -16.32
N SER A 104 -11.06 9.51 -16.66
CA SER A 104 -12.06 10.31 -17.40
C SER A 104 -13.37 10.57 -16.64
N TRP A 105 -13.44 10.30 -15.32
CA TRP A 105 -14.67 10.47 -14.53
C TRP A 105 -14.84 11.89 -13.95
N SER A 106 -14.48 12.94 -14.70
CA SER A 106 -14.61 14.33 -14.25
C SER A 106 -15.70 15.17 -14.94
N THR A 107 -16.46 14.68 -15.92
CA THR A 107 -17.46 15.53 -16.62
C THR A 107 -18.73 14.82 -17.11
N ARG A 108 -19.42 14.02 -16.27
CA ARG A 108 -20.78 13.54 -16.61
C ARG A 108 -21.80 13.93 -15.53
N THR A 109 -22.36 15.13 -15.73
CA THR A 109 -23.77 15.54 -15.45
C THR A 109 -24.25 15.35 -14.00
N ARG A 110 -24.36 16.33 -13.09
CA ARG A 110 -24.94 17.69 -13.16
C ARG A 110 -26.15 17.87 -14.08
N GLU A 111 -27.06 16.90 -14.10
CA GLU A 111 -28.38 17.04 -14.73
C GLU A 111 -29.42 16.16 -14.00
N SER A 112 -29.80 16.53 -12.77
CA SER A 112 -30.98 15.93 -12.10
C SER A 112 -31.81 16.95 -11.32
N GLY A 113 -31.79 18.20 -11.78
CA GLY A 113 -32.66 19.27 -11.32
C GLY A 113 -33.72 19.62 -12.35
N ARG A 114 -34.79 18.80 -12.48
CA ARG A 114 -36.14 19.16 -12.99
C ARG A 114 -37.01 17.92 -13.19
N SER A 115 -37.58 17.33 -12.12
CA SER A 115 -38.73 16.42 -12.26
C SER A 115 -39.45 16.16 -10.92
N THR A 116 -39.97 17.20 -10.26
CA THR A 116 -40.94 17.02 -9.15
C THR A 116 -42.06 18.06 -9.11
N ARG A 117 -42.16 18.96 -10.11
CA ARG A 117 -43.30 19.89 -10.23
C ARG A 117 -44.39 19.31 -11.14
N SER A 118 -44.94 18.15 -10.80
CA SER A 118 -46.20 17.67 -11.43
C SER A 118 -46.76 16.47 -10.64
N CYS A 119 -47.37 16.69 -9.48
CA CYS A 119 -48.35 15.74 -8.90
C CYS A 119 -49.08 16.23 -7.63
N ALA A 120 -48.72 17.37 -7.03
CA ALA A 120 -49.27 17.79 -5.73
C ALA A 120 -50.47 18.77 -5.80
N THR A 121 -51.17 18.88 -6.95
CA THR A 121 -52.41 19.68 -7.08
C THR A 121 -53.69 18.84 -7.13
N ARG A 122 -53.61 17.53 -6.83
CA ARG A 122 -54.78 16.61 -6.88
C ARG A 122 -55.21 16.07 -5.51
N ARG A 123 -55.30 16.94 -4.51
CA ARG A 123 -55.94 16.64 -3.20
C ARG A 123 -56.67 17.88 -2.63
N LYS A 124 -57.43 18.58 -3.48
CA LYS A 124 -58.51 19.49 -3.07
C LYS A 124 -59.81 19.01 -3.73
N ALA A 125 -60.34 17.90 -3.23
CA ALA A 125 -61.70 17.42 -3.51
C ALA A 125 -61.94 16.17 -2.65
N SER A 126 -62.31 16.36 -1.38
CA SER A 126 -63.08 15.45 -0.51
C SER A 126 -62.91 15.93 0.94
N ALA A 127 -64.05 16.18 1.58
CA ALA A 127 -64.27 16.77 2.92
C ALA A 127 -64.39 18.29 2.94
#